data_AF-A0A6B3H3P4-F1
#
_entry.id   AF-A0A6B3H3P4-F1
#
_cell.length_a   1.000
_cell.length_b   1.000
_cell.length_c   1.000
_cell.angle_alpha   90.00
_cell.angle_beta   90.00
_cell.angle_gamma   90.00
#
_symmetry.space_group_name_H-M   'P 1'
#
loop_
_entity.id
_entity.type
_entity.pdbx_description
1 polymer ?
#
loop_
_entity_poly.entity_id
_entity_poly.type
_entity_poly.pdbx_seq_one_letter_code
_entity_poly.pdbx_strand_id
1 'polypeptide(L)' 'MKDSQAMPRPRRVLDRSLLVLGATTLAAGLGAMTLAPGLSAASSHREAPLIAGDPRADNTDVYAFTSPDKADTVTMVAN' A
#
# COMPACT_ATOMS: atom_id res chain seq x y z
N MET A 1 51.42 -12.85 38.80
CA MET A 1 50.11 -12.74 38.14
C MET A 1 50.11 -13.63 36.91
N LYS A 2 49.04 -14.39 36.66
CA LYS A 2 48.87 -15.19 35.43
C LYS A 2 48.35 -14.25 34.34
N ASP A 3 49.17 -14.00 33.33
CA ASP A 3 48.73 -13.29 32.13
C ASP A 3 47.93 -14.27 31.25
N SER A 4 46.60 -14.12 31.27
CA SER A 4 45.70 -14.84 30.36
C SER A 4 45.86 -14.27 28.95
N GLN A 5 46.67 -14.94 28.13
CA GLN A 5 46.77 -14.67 26.70
C GLN A 5 45.45 -15.08 26.02
N ALA A 6 44.69 -14.10 25.53
CA ALA A 6 43.50 -14.34 24.73
C ALA A 6 43.90 -14.95 23.38
N MET A 7 43.55 -16.22 23.14
CA MET A 7 43.80 -16.88 21.87
C MET A 7 43.12 -16.11 20.71
N PRO A 8 43.85 -15.79 19.62
CA PRO A 8 43.24 -15.17 18.45
C PRO A 8 42.26 -16.16 17.82
N ARG A 9 40.97 -15.79 17.78
CA ARG A 9 39.96 -16.59 17.09
C ARG A 9 40.40 -16.83 15.64
N PRO A 10 40.37 -18.08 15.13
CA PRO A 10 40.81 -18.38 13.79
C PRO A 10 39.91 -17.66 12.79
N ARG A 11 40.50 -16.79 11.95
CA ARG A 11 39.83 -15.94 10.95
C ARG A 11 38.73 -16.69 10.17
N ARG A 12 38.97 -17.96 9.83
CA ARG A 12 38.04 -18.85 9.12
C ARG A 12 36.69 -19.08 9.83
N VAL A 13 36.65 -19.04 11.16
CA VAL A 13 35.40 -19.19 11.94
C VAL A 13 34.61 -17.89 11.89
N LEU A 14 35.29 -16.75 12.03
CA LEU A 14 34.67 -15.44 11.90
C LEU A 14 34.10 -15.23 10.49
N ASP A 15 34.85 -15.58 9.44
CA ASP A 15 34.40 -15.46 8.05
C ASP A 15 33.16 -16.29 7.77
N ARG A 16 33.10 -17.52 8.30
CA ARG A 16 31.92 -18.39 8.19
C ARG A 16 30.73 -17.85 8.96
N SER A 17 30.94 -17.34 10.17
CA SER A 17 29.87 -16.73 10.96
C SER A 17 29.29 -15.49 10.27
N LEU A 18 30.15 -14.63 9.70
CA LEU A 18 29.73 -13.46 8.95
C LEU A 18 28.97 -13.85 7.67
N LEU A 19 29.41 -14.88 6.95
CA LEU A 19 28.71 -15.37 5.77
C LEU A 19 27.32 -15.94 6.11
N VAL A 20 27.21 -16.71 7.20
CA VAL A 20 25.92 -17.24 7.65
C VAL A 20 24.99 -16.11 8.10
N LEU A 21 25.49 -15.15 8.89
CA LEU A 21 24.70 -13.98 9.33
C LEU A 21 24.24 -13.13 8.13
N GLY A 22 25.11 -12.90 7.14
CA GLY A 22 24.76 -12.18 5.92
C GLY A 22 23.69 -12.91 5.10
N ALA A 23 23.82 -14.22 4.94
CA ALA A 23 22.85 -15.03 4.20
C ALA A 23 21.48 -15.08 4.89
N THR A 24 21.45 -15.23 6.21
CA THR A 24 20.18 -15.28 6.97
C THR A 24 19.47 -13.93 7.02
N THR A 25 20.21 -12.83 7.19
CA THR A 25 19.64 -11.47 7.16
C THR A 25 19.08 -11.13 5.78
N LEU A 26 19.78 -11.50 4.70
CA LEU A 26 19.28 -11.32 3.34
C LEU A 26 18.02 -12.14 3.07
N ALA A 27 18.02 -13.42 3.45
CA ALA A 27 16.87 -14.30 3.27
C ALA A 27 15.64 -13.82 4.05
N ALA A 28 15.83 -13.37 5.30
CA ALA A 28 14.76 -12.81 6.12
C ALA A 28 14.22 -11.50 5.53
N GLY A 29 15.09 -10.61 5.05
CA GLY A 29 14.68 -9.36 4.40
C GLY A 29 13.87 -9.58 3.13
N LEU A 30 14.30 -10.50 2.26
CA LEU A 30 13.56 -10.87 1.05
C LEU A 30 12.23 -11.54 1.37
N GLY A 31 12.20 -12.43 2.38
CA GLY A 31 10.96 -13.04 2.86
C GLY A 31 9.96 -12.01 3.39
N ALA A 32 10.42 -11.04 4.18
CA ALA A 32 9.57 -9.98 4.73
C ALA A 32 8.92 -9.10 3.65
N MET A 33 9.61 -8.86 2.52
CA MET A 33 9.06 -8.11 1.38
C MET A 33 7.85 -8.80 0.74
N THR A 34 7.71 -10.12 0.88
CA THR A 34 6.55 -10.87 0.35
C THR A 34 5.28 -10.70 1.19
N LEU A 35 5.41 -10.22 2.43
CA LEU A 35 4.30 -9.90 3.32
C LEU A 35 3.92 -8.40 3.25
N ALA A 36 4.63 -7.61 2.43
CA ALA A 36 4.27 -6.22 2.23
C ALA A 36 2.87 -6.12 1.58
N PRO A 37 2.01 -5.19 2.02
CA PRO A 37 0.74 -4.94 1.35
C PRO A 37 0.99 -4.61 -0.12
N GLY A 38 0.27 -5.29 -1.02
CA GLY A 38 0.31 -4.97 -2.44
C GLY A 38 -0.27 -3.58 -2.72
N LEU A 39 0.15 -2.95 -3.83
CA LEU A 39 -0.51 -1.77 -4.34
C LEU A 39 -1.94 -2.15 -4.77
N SER A 40 -2.95 -1.70 -4.04
CA SER A 40 -4.35 -1.89 -4.41
C SER A 40 -4.72 -0.97 -5.58
N ALA A 41 -5.02 -1.56 -6.73
CA ALA A 41 -5.66 -0.87 -7.87
C ALA A 41 -7.20 -0.82 -7.71
N ALA A 42 -7.69 -0.71 -6.48
CA ALA A 42 -9.11 -0.63 -6.23
C ALA A 42 -9.62 0.75 -6.69
N SER A 43 -10.38 0.78 -7.78
CA SER A 43 -11.09 1.98 -8.24
C SER A 43 -12.12 2.38 -7.19
N SER A 44 -12.17 3.67 -6.83
CA SER A 44 -13.32 4.20 -6.09
C SER A 44 -14.54 4.29 -7.01
N HIS A 45 -15.75 4.39 -6.44
CA HIS A 45 -17.01 4.56 -7.18
C HIS A 45 -17.10 5.90 -7.94
N ARG A 46 -16.09 6.76 -7.80
CA ARG A 46 -16.03 8.12 -8.32
C ARG A 46 -14.73 8.37 -9.09
N GLU A 47 -14.34 7.40 -9.91
CA GLU A 47 -13.23 7.60 -10.83
C GLU A 47 -13.61 6.96 -12.17
N ALA A 48 -14.56 7.59 -12.86
CA ALA A 48 -14.81 7.32 -14.27
C ALA A 48 -13.65 7.98 -15.05
N PRO A 49 -12.58 7.23 -15.42
CA PRO A 49 -11.31 7.84 -15.81
C PRO A 49 -11.43 8.62 -17.14
N LEU A 50 -12.47 8.31 -17.93
CA LEU A 50 -12.75 8.95 -19.21
C LEU A 50 -13.42 10.33 -19.07
N ILE A 51 -13.97 10.67 -17.90
CA ILE A 51 -14.64 11.97 -17.64
C ILE A 51 -14.08 12.74 -16.44
N ALA A 52 -13.09 12.19 -15.73
CA ALA A 52 -12.47 12.81 -14.55
C ALA A 52 -11.81 14.19 -14.83
N GLY A 53 -11.52 14.51 -16.09
CA GLY A 53 -10.99 15.81 -16.53
C GLY A 53 -12.05 16.79 -17.06
N ASP A 54 -13.33 16.39 -17.11
CA ASP A 54 -14.44 17.22 -17.55
C ASP A 54 -15.41 17.47 -16.38
N PRO A 55 -15.25 18.60 -15.66
CA PRO A 55 -16.11 18.95 -14.52
C PRO A 55 -17.59 19.06 -14.86
N ARG A 56 -17.97 19.19 -16.14
CA ARG A 56 -19.37 19.27 -16.56
C ARG A 56 -19.98 17.89 -16.76
N ALA A 57 -19.15 16.87 -17.01
CA ALA A 57 -19.56 15.49 -17.17
C ALA A 57 -19.45 14.67 -15.88
N ASP A 58 -18.62 15.12 -14.92
CA ASP A 58 -18.41 14.48 -13.62
C ASP A 58 -19.47 14.89 -12.58
N ASN A 59 -20.75 14.61 -12.86
CA ASN A 59 -21.79 14.79 -11.86
C ASN A 59 -21.68 13.71 -10.78
N THR A 60 -21.82 14.10 -9.53
CA THR A 60 -21.56 13.18 -8.42
C THR A 60 -22.82 12.56 -7.83
N ASP A 61 -23.99 13.19 -8.01
CA ASP A 61 -25.28 12.67 -7.58
C ASP A 61 -26.44 13.34 -8.35
N VAL A 62 -27.50 12.57 -8.67
CA VAL A 62 -28.78 13.10 -9.17
C VAL A 62 -29.91 12.52 -8.32
N TYR A 63 -30.73 13.42 -7.76
CA TYR A 63 -31.96 13.06 -7.04
C TYR A 63 -33.17 13.55 -7.82
N ALA A 64 -34.14 12.66 -8.03
CA ALA A 64 -35.39 12.96 -8.71
C ALA A 64 -36.57 12.47 -7.89
N PHE A 65 -37.52 13.35 -7.61
CA PHE A 65 -38.74 13.03 -6.87
C PHE A 65 -39.91 13.85 -7.40
N THR A 66 -41.13 13.30 -7.30
CA THR A 66 -42.36 14.06 -7.60
C THR A 66 -42.46 15.26 -6.68
N SER A 67 -42.66 16.45 -7.26
CA SER A 67 -42.74 17.68 -6.48
C SER A 67 -43.91 17.60 -5.48
N PRO A 68 -43.67 17.93 -4.20
CA PRO A 68 -44.71 17.90 -3.17
C PRO A 68 -45.75 19.02 -3.34
N ASP A 69 -45.40 20.11 -4.04
CA ASP A 69 -46.26 21.27 -4.30
C ASP A 69 -46.93 21.23 -5.68
N LYS A 70 -46.40 20.44 -6.63
CA LYS A 70 -46.91 20.24 -7.99
C LYS A 70 -46.72 18.78 -8.43
N ALA A 71 -47.69 17.94 -8.08
CA ALA A 71 -47.62 16.49 -8.23
C ALA A 71 -47.50 15.98 -9.69
N ASP A 72 -47.79 16.83 -10.68
CA ASP A 72 -47.60 16.57 -12.10
C ASP A 72 -46.17 16.88 -12.60
N THR A 73 -45.27 17.30 -11.70
CA THR A 73 -43.88 17.65 -12.02
C THR A 73 -42.88 16.84 -11.21
N VAL A 74 -41.64 16.77 -11.73
CA VAL A 74 -40.50 16.15 -11.06
C VAL A 74 -39.51 17.24 -10.66
N THR A 75 -39.12 17.27 -9.39
CA THR A 75 -38.00 18.06 -8.90
C THR A 75 -36.71 17.26 -9.11
N MET A 76 -35.74 17.89 -9.77
CA MET A 76 -34.39 17.35 -9.97
C MET A 76 -33.37 18.20 -9.20
N VAL A 77 -32.47 17.53 -8.49
CA VAL A 77 -31.31 18.16 -7.81
C VAL A 77 -30.04 17.48 -8.30
N ALA A 78 -29.09 18.28 -8.76
CA ALA A 78 -27.77 17.86 -9.21
C ALA A 78 -26.70 18.85 -8.71
N ASN A 79 -25.47 18.37 -8.54
CA ASN A 79 -24.27 19.17 -8.23
C ASN A 79 -23.52 19.47 -9.53
#